data_AF-A0A960H4Q4-F1
#
_entry.id   AF-A0A960H4Q4-F1
#
_cell.length_a   1.000
_cell.length_b   1.000
_cell.length_c   1.000
_cell.angle_alpha   90.00
_cell.angle_beta   90.00
_cell.angle_gamma   90.00
#
_symmetry.space_group_name_H-M   'P 1'
#
loop_
_entity.id
_entity.type
_entity.pdbx_description
1 polymer ?
#
loop_
_entity_poly.entity_id
_entity_poly.type
_entity_poly.pdbx_seq_one_letter_code
_entity_poly.pdbx_strand_id
1 'polypeptide(L)'
;AALLIEINRRFGTPLPPEADPEDLSPLITPVDAEFRVGTMGLGWDSEAQTIVVELLAVSDTEFDASVVLDDAEEGPDAVRVFLTPESARQFATRSHRVISAGRPPCPLCDEPLDPAGHICVRTNGYLRGALSGADDDLDS
;
A
#
# COMPACT_ATOMS: atom_id res chain seq x y z
N ALA A 1 -6.50 7.34 2.60
CA ALA A 1 -7.27 8.60 2.51
C ALA A 1 -7.01 9.60 3.64
N ALA A 2 -6.61 9.16 4.85
CA ALA A 2 -6.43 10.04 6.01
C ALA A 2 -5.48 11.23 5.78
N LEU A 3 -4.35 11.04 5.09
CA LEU A 3 -3.42 12.14 4.83
C LEU A 3 -4.05 13.27 4.01
N LEU A 4 -4.73 12.95 2.91
CA LEU A 4 -5.37 13.97 2.05
C LEU A 4 -6.35 14.84 2.87
N ILE A 5 -7.14 14.20 3.74
CA ILE A 5 -8.06 14.89 4.65
C ILE A 5 -7.32 15.83 5.58
N GLU A 6 -6.20 15.38 6.16
CA GLU A 6 -5.39 16.22 7.06
C GLU A 6 -4.73 17.38 6.31
N ILE A 7 -4.25 17.17 5.08
CA ILE A 7 -3.70 18.24 4.24
C ILE A 7 -4.76 19.30 3.96
N ASN A 8 -5.96 18.88 3.56
CA ASN A 8 -7.07 19.81 3.35
C ASN A 8 -7.41 20.60 4.62
N ARG A 9 -7.45 19.92 5.76
CA ARG A 9 -7.74 20.54 7.06
C ARG A 9 -6.68 21.57 7.47
N ARG A 10 -5.39 21.29 7.25
CA ARG A 10 -4.28 22.15 7.67
C ARG A 10 -3.94 23.27 6.68
N PHE A 11 -3.98 22.96 5.40
CA PHE A 11 -3.44 23.82 4.34
C PHE A 11 -4.51 24.32 3.36
N GLY A 12 -5.76 23.84 3.45
CA GLY A 12 -6.84 24.25 2.58
C GLY A 12 -6.75 23.71 1.14
N THR A 13 -5.77 22.84 0.85
CA THR A 13 -5.65 22.19 -0.46
C THR A 13 -6.92 21.41 -0.78
N PRO A 14 -7.57 21.61 -1.94
CA PRO A 14 -8.80 20.92 -2.28
C PRO A 14 -8.65 19.40 -2.22
N LEU A 15 -9.63 18.72 -1.64
CA LEU A 15 -9.68 17.26 -1.68
C LEU A 15 -10.10 16.81 -3.08
N PRO A 16 -9.27 15.99 -3.77
CA PRO A 16 -9.71 15.37 -4.99
C PRO A 16 -10.92 14.47 -4.70
N PRO A 17 -11.95 14.50 -5.57
CA PRO A 17 -13.12 13.65 -5.42
C PRO A 17 -12.70 12.18 -5.46
N GLU A 18 -13.53 11.34 -4.87
CA GLU A 18 -13.40 9.90 -5.07
C GLU A 18 -13.83 9.58 -6.50
N ALA A 19 -12.93 8.95 -7.25
CA ALA A 19 -13.14 8.56 -8.62
C ALA A 19 -12.49 7.20 -8.88
N ASP A 20 -13.02 6.47 -9.85
CA ASP A 20 -12.36 5.26 -10.32
C ASP A 20 -10.99 5.61 -10.92
N PRO A 21 -9.93 4.81 -10.64
CA PRO A 21 -8.63 5.03 -11.23
C PRO A 21 -8.72 4.87 -12.75
N GLU A 22 -8.13 5.81 -13.47
CA GLU A 22 -8.15 5.86 -14.93
C GLU A 22 -7.31 4.72 -15.55
N ASP A 23 -6.21 4.34 -14.89
CA ASP A 23 -5.36 3.22 -15.31
C ASP A 23 -5.68 1.94 -14.53
N LEU A 24 -6.19 0.95 -15.27
CA LEU A 24 -6.46 -0.41 -14.80
C LEU A 24 -5.55 -1.45 -15.47
N SER A 25 -4.55 -1.00 -16.22
CA SER A 25 -3.60 -1.90 -16.87
C SER A 25 -2.90 -2.77 -15.82
N PRO A 26 -2.63 -4.05 -16.11
CA PRO A 26 -1.87 -4.89 -15.20
C PRO A 26 -0.45 -4.36 -15.01
N LEU A 27 0.20 -4.76 -13.92
CA LEU A 27 1.64 -4.55 -13.78
C LEU A 27 2.36 -5.28 -14.92
N ILE A 28 3.43 -4.66 -15.43
CA ILE A 28 4.30 -5.29 -16.41
C ILE A 28 5.01 -6.45 -15.72
N THR A 29 4.97 -7.63 -16.34
CA THR A 29 5.60 -8.85 -15.82
C THR A 29 6.85 -9.20 -16.60
N PRO A 30 7.93 -9.70 -15.95
CA PRO A 30 8.06 -9.92 -14.51
C PRO A 30 8.25 -8.60 -13.74
N VAL A 31 7.89 -8.61 -12.44
CA VAL A 31 8.21 -7.50 -11.54
C VAL A 31 9.57 -7.79 -10.94
N ASP A 32 10.60 -7.12 -11.45
CA ASP A 32 11.96 -7.20 -10.93
C ASP A 32 12.16 -6.15 -9.82
N ALA A 33 12.52 -6.60 -8.62
CA ALA A 33 12.72 -5.73 -7.47
C ALA A 33 14.15 -5.17 -7.47
N GLU A 34 14.29 -3.84 -7.56
CA GLU A 34 15.59 -3.16 -7.49
C GLU A 34 16.21 -3.27 -6.09
N PHE A 35 15.41 -3.03 -5.04
CA PHE A 35 15.82 -3.18 -3.65
C PHE A 35 14.62 -3.49 -2.74
N ARG A 36 14.90 -3.94 -1.52
CA ARG A 36 13.88 -4.15 -0.49
C ARG A 36 13.71 -2.89 0.34
N VAL A 37 12.49 -2.39 0.46
CA VAL A 37 12.17 -1.23 1.30
C VAL A 37 12.14 -1.65 2.78
N GLY A 38 12.85 -0.92 3.63
CA GLY A 38 12.84 -1.08 5.09
C GLY A 38 11.97 -0.04 5.78
N THR A 39 12.13 1.23 5.41
CA THR A 39 11.38 2.36 5.98
C THR A 39 10.61 3.07 4.89
N MET A 40 9.35 3.43 5.20
CA MET A 40 8.48 4.20 4.30
C MET A 40 8.03 5.47 5.01
N GLY A 41 8.32 6.61 4.39
CA GLY A 41 7.92 7.95 4.83
C GLY A 41 6.80 8.50 3.95
N LEU A 42 5.97 9.36 4.54
CA LEU A 42 4.92 10.06 3.83
C LEU A 42 4.86 11.52 4.30
N GLY A 43 4.98 12.46 3.37
CA GLY A 43 5.06 13.89 3.64
C GLY A 43 4.19 14.74 2.73
N TRP A 44 4.08 16.02 3.08
CA TRP A 44 3.44 17.05 2.27
C TRP A 44 4.40 18.21 2.08
N ASP A 45 4.68 18.54 0.83
CA ASP A 45 5.38 19.76 0.44
C ASP A 45 4.35 20.85 0.15
N SER A 46 4.29 21.85 1.02
CA SER A 46 3.35 22.97 0.87
C SER A 46 3.76 23.97 -0.21
N GLU A 47 5.03 24.04 -0.58
CA GLU A 47 5.49 24.94 -1.63
C GLU A 47 5.16 24.35 -3.00
N ALA A 48 5.51 23.08 -3.21
CA ALA A 48 5.21 22.35 -4.44
C ALA A 48 3.75 21.87 -4.55
N GLN A 49 3.01 21.87 -3.44
CA GLN A 49 1.66 21.29 -3.33
C GLN A 49 1.63 19.81 -3.72
N THR A 50 2.63 19.04 -3.26
CA THR A 50 2.77 17.61 -3.58
C THR A 50 2.87 16.74 -2.33
N ILE A 51 2.31 15.55 -2.42
CA ILE A 51 2.56 14.47 -1.47
C ILE A 51 3.87 13.79 -1.84
N VAL A 52 4.73 13.60 -0.85
CA VAL A 52 6.02 12.93 -1.00
C VAL A 52 5.91 11.54 -0.39
N VAL A 53 6.13 10.51 -1.19
CA VAL A 53 6.29 9.12 -0.72
C VAL A 53 7.79 8.82 -0.74
N GLU A 54 8.35 8.51 0.41
CA GLU A 54 9.76 8.18 0.56
C GLU A 54 9.93 6.70 0.90
N LEU A 55 10.84 6.04 0.20
CA LEU A 55 11.12 4.61 0.34
C LEU A 55 12.62 4.46 0.55
N LEU A 56 13.02 3.99 1.74
CA LEU A 56 14.42 3.75 2.09
C LEU A 56 14.69 2.26 2.07
N ALA A 57 15.76 1.84 1.43
CA ALA A 57 16.19 0.45 1.37
C ALA A 57 16.52 -0.10 2.75
N VAL A 58 16.31 -1.41 2.92
CA VAL A 58 16.87 -2.16 4.05
C VAL A 58 18.39 -2.15 3.92
N SER A 59 19.07 -1.82 5.00
CA SER A 59 20.52 -1.89 5.11
C SER A 59 20.91 -2.45 6.47
N ASP A 60 21.99 -3.23 6.50
CA ASP A 60 22.60 -3.72 7.74
C ASP A 60 23.51 -2.66 8.41
N THR A 61 23.70 -1.51 7.74
CA THR A 61 24.48 -0.39 8.26
C THR A 61 23.54 0.58 8.97
N GLU A 62 23.87 0.94 10.21
CA GLU A 62 23.15 2.00 10.93
C GLU A 62 23.54 3.36 10.34
N PHE A 63 22.54 4.10 9.86
CA PHE A 63 22.71 5.47 9.37
C PHE A 63 22.19 6.47 10.39
N ASP A 64 22.90 7.59 10.52
CA ASP A 64 22.37 8.73 11.27
C ASP A 64 21.20 9.36 10.49
N ALA A 65 20.24 9.93 11.22
CA ALA A 65 19.06 10.56 10.61
C ALA A 65 19.43 11.69 9.64
N SER A 66 20.54 12.40 9.88
CA SER A 66 21.03 13.46 8.98
C SER A 66 21.41 12.92 7.60
N VAL A 67 22.08 11.77 7.54
CA VAL A 67 22.50 11.12 6.29
C VAL A 67 21.29 10.72 5.43
N VAL A 68 20.23 10.26 6.09
CA VAL A 68 18.97 9.83 5.45
C VAL A 68 18.17 11.04 4.92
N LEU A 69 18.12 12.14 5.68
CA LEU A 69 17.33 13.32 5.31
C LEU A 69 17.98 14.13 4.18
N ASP A 70 19.30 14.19 4.14
CA ASP A 70 20.06 15.02 3.20
C ASP A 70 20.42 14.31 1.88
N ASP A 71 19.92 13.08 1.64
CA ASP A 71 20.26 12.24 0.47
C ASP A 71 21.78 12.15 0.23
N ALA A 72 22.56 11.98 1.30
CA ALA A 72 24.01 11.90 1.19
C ALA A 72 24.44 10.66 0.40
N GLU A 73 25.56 10.74 -0.32
CA GLU A 73 26.08 9.63 -1.13
C GLU A 73 26.39 8.38 -0.30
N GLU A 74 26.68 8.54 0.99
CA GLU A 74 26.87 7.42 1.92
C GLU A 74 25.57 6.92 2.58
N GLY A 75 24.40 7.41 2.18
CA GLY A 75 23.09 6.99 2.71
C GLY A 75 22.58 5.67 2.11
N PRO A 76 21.48 5.12 2.66
CA PRO A 76 20.82 3.97 2.05
C PRO A 76 20.21 4.36 0.70
N ASP A 77 20.06 3.38 -0.20
CA ASP A 77 19.31 3.59 -1.44
C ASP A 77 17.89 4.10 -1.12
N ALA A 78 17.48 5.16 -1.81
CA ALA A 78 16.22 5.84 -1.57
C ALA A 78 15.47 6.11 -2.87
N VAL A 79 14.13 6.01 -2.81
CA VAL A 79 13.24 6.48 -3.87
C VAL A 79 12.23 7.45 -3.27
N ARG A 80 12.19 8.67 -3.82
CA ARG A 80 11.20 9.70 -3.49
C ARG A 80 10.27 9.90 -4.67
N VAL A 81 8.98 9.73 -4.44
CA VAL A 81 7.93 9.94 -5.44
C VAL A 81 7.09 11.14 -5.04
N PHE A 82 7.00 12.12 -5.94
CA PHE A 82 6.19 13.32 -5.77
C PHE A 82 4.88 13.16 -6.52
N LEU A 83 3.77 13.24 -5.80
CA LEU A 83 2.43 13.04 -6.33
C LEU A 83 1.60 14.30 -6.12
N THR A 84 0.89 14.75 -7.16
CA THR A 84 -0.21 15.70 -6.96
C THR A 84 -1.28 15.06 -6.07
N PRO A 85 -2.15 15.85 -5.41
CA PRO A 85 -3.27 15.31 -4.66
C PRO A 85 -4.13 14.34 -5.50
N GLU A 86 -4.41 14.68 -6.76
CA GLU A 86 -5.17 13.81 -7.68
C GLU A 86 -4.45 12.48 -7.92
N SER A 87 -3.16 12.51 -8.27
CA SER A 87 -2.36 11.31 -8.50
C SER A 87 -2.26 10.44 -7.25
N ALA A 88 -2.14 11.05 -6.06
CA ALA A 88 -2.12 10.32 -4.80
C ALA A 88 -3.48 9.64 -4.50
N ARG A 89 -4.60 10.28 -4.83
CA ARG A 89 -5.93 9.66 -4.74
C ARG A 89 -6.05 8.46 -5.67
N GLN A 90 -5.64 8.61 -6.93
CA GLN A 90 -5.67 7.52 -7.91
C GLN A 90 -4.75 6.37 -7.50
N PHE A 91 -3.52 6.69 -7.08
CA PHE A 91 -2.54 5.72 -6.57
C PHE A 91 -3.11 4.92 -5.40
N ALA A 92 -3.64 5.59 -4.37
CA ALA A 92 -4.21 4.91 -3.21
C ALA A 92 -5.37 3.97 -3.60
N THR A 93 -6.23 4.40 -4.52
CA THR A 93 -7.38 3.62 -4.97
C THR A 93 -6.94 2.39 -5.76
N ARG A 94 -5.99 2.53 -6.70
CA ARG A 94 -5.45 1.41 -7.48
C ARG A 94 -4.65 0.45 -6.60
N SER A 95 -3.80 0.95 -5.71
CA SER A 95 -3.03 0.12 -4.77
C SER A 95 -3.95 -0.74 -3.91
N HIS A 96 -5.08 -0.20 -3.44
CA HIS A 96 -6.08 -0.99 -2.73
C HIS A 96 -6.64 -2.16 -3.56
N ARG A 97 -6.91 -1.93 -4.86
CA ARG A 97 -7.38 -2.99 -5.77
C ARG A 97 -6.33 -4.07 -5.96
N VAL A 98 -5.08 -3.68 -6.22
CA VAL A 98 -3.95 -4.61 -6.41
C VAL A 98 -3.74 -5.46 -5.15
N ILE A 99 -3.69 -4.84 -3.98
CA ILE A 99 -3.53 -5.54 -2.70
C ILE A 99 -4.72 -6.49 -2.45
N SER A 100 -5.94 -6.04 -2.74
CA SER A 100 -7.15 -6.85 -2.54
C SER A 100 -7.21 -8.06 -3.47
N ALA A 101 -6.65 -7.97 -4.68
CA ALA A 101 -6.58 -9.07 -5.65
C ALA A 101 -5.54 -10.14 -5.26
N GLY A 102 -4.50 -9.77 -4.50
CA GLY A 102 -3.48 -10.70 -4.01
C GLY A 102 -3.89 -11.52 -2.78
N ARG A 103 -5.08 -11.32 -2.21
CA ARG A 103 -5.55 -12.10 -1.05
C ARG A 103 -5.83 -13.55 -1.48
N PRO A 104 -5.57 -14.55 -0.62
CA PRO A 104 -5.82 -15.94 -0.97
C PRO A 104 -7.27 -16.11 -1.44
N PRO A 105 -7.50 -16.78 -2.57
CA PRO A 105 -8.84 -16.98 -3.08
C PRO A 105 -9.62 -17.88 -2.13
N CYS A 106 -10.92 -17.61 -2.00
CA CYS A 106 -11.82 -18.47 -1.25
C CYS A 106 -11.84 -19.86 -1.92
N PRO A 107 -11.60 -20.97 -1.20
CA PRO A 107 -11.58 -22.31 -1.79
C PRO A 107 -12.94 -22.76 -2.35
N LEU A 108 -14.01 -21.98 -2.14
CA LEU A 108 -15.35 -22.27 -2.61
C LEU A 108 -15.76 -21.42 -3.81
N CYS A 109 -15.61 -20.09 -3.75
CA CYS A 109 -16.08 -19.17 -4.81
C CYS A 109 -14.97 -18.43 -5.58
N ASP A 110 -13.70 -18.63 -5.24
CA ASP A 110 -12.53 -18.02 -5.88
C ASP A 110 -12.41 -16.49 -5.72
N GLU A 111 -13.30 -15.85 -4.95
CA GLU A 111 -13.16 -14.44 -4.59
C GLU A 111 -12.12 -14.22 -3.48
N PRO A 112 -11.45 -13.06 -3.43
CA PRO A 112 -10.43 -12.78 -2.42
C PRO A 112 -10.99 -12.80 -0.98
N LEU A 113 -10.36 -13.57 -0.09
CA LEU A 113 -10.76 -13.67 1.32
C LEU A 113 -10.53 -12.36 2.09
N ASP A 114 -11.50 -11.96 2.92
CA ASP A 114 -11.36 -10.82 3.82
C ASP A 114 -10.75 -11.22 5.18
N PRO A 115 -9.83 -10.42 5.76
CA PRO A 115 -9.28 -10.67 7.10
C PRO A 115 -10.33 -10.79 8.21
N ALA A 116 -11.45 -10.07 8.12
CA ALA A 116 -12.54 -10.13 9.10
C ALA A 116 -13.49 -11.34 8.89
N GLY A 117 -13.25 -12.14 7.85
CA GLY A 117 -14.10 -13.25 7.43
C GLY A 117 -14.77 -12.98 6.09
N HIS A 118 -14.88 -14.01 5.27
CA HIS A 118 -15.46 -13.93 3.92
C HIS A 118 -16.89 -14.48 3.88
N ILE A 119 -17.82 -13.71 3.33
CA ILE A 119 -19.20 -14.12 3.08
C ILE A 119 -19.27 -14.82 1.72
N CYS A 120 -19.21 -16.14 1.72
CA CYS A 120 -19.21 -16.90 0.47
C CYS A 120 -20.64 -17.06 -0.10
N VAL A 121 -20.85 -16.66 -1.35
CA VAL A 121 -22.12 -16.86 -2.06
C VAL A 121 -22.49 -18.34 -2.21
N ARG A 122 -21.49 -19.25 -2.23
CA ARG A 122 -21.73 -20.70 -2.31
C ARG A 122 -22.17 -21.33 -0.99
N THR A 123 -22.03 -20.63 0.15
CA THR A 123 -22.50 -21.10 1.46
C THR A 123 -23.74 -20.35 1.94
N ASN A 124 -24.50 -19.72 1.03
CA ASN A 124 -25.64 -18.86 1.37
C ASN A 124 -25.31 -17.76 2.40
N GLY A 125 -24.07 -17.23 2.35
CA GLY A 125 -23.65 -16.11 3.19
C GLY A 125 -23.12 -16.48 4.58
N TYR A 126 -22.77 -17.75 4.83
CA TYR A 126 -22.13 -18.15 6.08
C TYR A 126 -20.73 -17.55 6.23
N LEU A 127 -20.51 -16.79 7.30
CA LEU A 127 -19.22 -16.19 7.66
C LEU A 127 -18.35 -17.20 8.43
N ARG A 128 -17.24 -17.65 7.85
CA ARG A 128 -16.20 -18.34 8.64
C ARG A 128 -15.29 -17.29 9.26
N GLY A 129 -15.30 -17.21 10.59
CA GLY A 129 -14.26 -16.49 11.35
C GLY A 129 -12.89 -17.08 11.07
N ALA A 130 -11.85 -16.22 11.12
CA ALA A 130 -10.46 -16.51 10.76
C ALA A 130 -10.03 -17.92 11.16
N LEU A 131 -9.70 -18.75 10.16
CA LEU A 131 -9.07 -20.05 10.39
C LEU A 131 -7.63 -19.80 10.82
N SER A 132 -7.43 -19.91 12.13
CA SER A 132 -6.23 -20.41 12.76
C SER A 132 -5.62 -21.54 11.93
N GLY A 133 -4.40 -21.33 11.44
CA GLY A 133 -3.51 -22.41 11.01
C GLY A 133 -2.92 -23.15 12.21
N ALA A 134 -3.77 -23.69 13.08
CA ALA A 134 -3.35 -24.54 14.19
C ALA A 134 -4.32 -25.72 14.33
N ASP A 135 -3.73 -26.90 14.19
CA ASP A 135 -4.16 -28.23 14.63
C ASP A 135 -5.31 -28.90 13.86
N ASP A 136 -5.00 -29.96 13.10
CA ASP A 136 -4.86 -31.29 13.71
C ASP A 136 -4.31 -32.33 12.70
N ASP A 137 -3.02 -32.66 12.83
CA ASP A 137 -2.44 -33.94 12.39
C ASP A 137 -2.99 -35.05 13.30
N LEU A 138 -4.22 -35.51 13.08
CA LEU A 138 -4.76 -36.72 13.73
C LEU A 138 -5.79 -37.39 12.83
N ASP A 139 -5.34 -38.24 11.91
CA ASP A 139 -5.83 -39.65 11.75
C ASP A 139 -5.22 -40.28 10.48
N SER A 140 -4.16 -41.09 10.64
CA SER A 140 -3.84 -42.34 9.90
C SER A 140 -2.40 -42.81 10.15
#